data_AF-A0A7S0U2V3-F1
#
_entry.id   AF-A0A7S0U2V3-F1
#
_cell.length_a   1.000
_cell.length_b   1.000
_cell.length_c   1.000
_cell.angle_alpha   90.00
_cell.angle_beta   90.00
_cell.angle_gamma   90.00
#
_symmetry.space_group_name_H-M   'P 1'
#
loop_
_entity.id
_entity.type
_entity.pdbx_description
1 polymer ?
#
loop_
_entity_poly.entity_id
_entity_poly.type
_entity_poly.pdbx_seq_one_letter_code
_entity_poly.pdbx_strand_id
1 'polypeptide(L)'
;LNGMFTSKGVRGVRELPLHPSLVLCAAVLAERGGCRGLTEEDLVQRYTRVCRKEGLQALPRGEAKQLGQSLVDCGVMKRTSDKKSRSVWMHIDIPVDAAAEALEETPLFKHALQDGMRIS
;
A
#
# COMPACT_ATOMS: atom_id res chain seq x y z
N LEU A 1 27.03 -6.83 -0.81
CA LEU A 1 26.27 -6.97 0.45
C LEU A 1 24.80 -6.70 0.15
N ASN A 2 24.05 -7.68 -0.36
CA ASN A 2 22.68 -7.50 -0.88
C ASN A 2 21.72 -8.54 -0.27
N GLY A 3 21.36 -8.40 1.01
CA GLY A 3 20.46 -9.39 1.63
C GLY A 3 19.77 -9.04 2.96
N MET A 4 19.90 -7.81 3.48
CA MET A 4 19.37 -7.48 4.82
C MET A 4 18.09 -6.63 4.84
N PHE A 5 17.51 -6.28 3.69
CA PHE A 5 16.34 -5.40 3.63
C PHE A 5 14.98 -6.12 3.57
N THR A 6 14.93 -7.42 3.29
CA THR A 6 13.65 -8.11 3.01
C THR A 6 12.89 -8.57 4.25
N SER A 7 13.56 -8.78 5.40
CA SER A 7 12.89 -9.33 6.60
C SER A 7 12.30 -8.27 7.54
N LYS A 8 12.81 -7.02 7.52
CA LYS A 8 12.24 -5.92 8.32
C LYS A 8 10.93 -5.39 7.74
N GLY A 9 10.87 -5.18 6.42
CA GLY A 9 9.68 -4.63 5.77
C GLY A 9 8.46 -5.55 5.93
N VAL A 10 8.62 -6.86 5.73
CA VAL A 10 7.51 -7.84 5.85
C VAL A 10 7.02 -7.99 7.29
N ARG A 11 7.92 -7.97 8.29
CA ARG A 11 7.51 -7.92 9.71
C ARG A 11 6.75 -6.63 10.02
N GLY A 12 7.23 -5.51 9.49
CA GLY A 12 6.57 -4.21 9.63
C GLY A 12 5.12 -4.25 9.16
N VAL A 13 4.82 -4.96 8.07
CA VAL A 13 3.44 -5.10 7.54
C VAL A 13 2.48 -5.72 8.57
N ARG A 14 2.90 -6.73 9.33
CA ARG A 14 2.05 -7.38 10.33
C ARG A 14 1.75 -6.50 11.53
N GLU A 15 2.64 -5.56 11.82
CA GLU A 15 2.52 -4.61 12.93
C GLU A 15 1.86 -3.29 12.50
N LEU A 16 1.46 -3.17 11.22
CA LEU A 16 0.84 -1.96 10.73
C LEU A 16 -0.57 -1.77 11.31
N PRO A 17 -0.90 -0.55 11.75
CA PRO A 17 -2.26 -0.18 12.08
C PRO A 17 -3.20 -0.32 10.87
N LEU A 18 -4.52 -0.37 11.13
CA LEU A 18 -5.54 -0.61 10.12
C LEU A 18 -5.41 0.29 8.87
N HIS A 19 -5.26 1.61 9.05
CA HIS A 19 -5.22 2.54 7.93
C HIS A 19 -3.96 2.44 7.07
N PRO A 20 -2.73 2.36 7.62
CA PRO A 20 -1.53 2.00 6.86
C PRO A 20 -1.68 0.68 6.10
N SER A 21 -2.29 -0.35 6.71
CA SER A 21 -2.55 -1.64 6.04
C SER A 21 -3.55 -1.53 4.89
N LEU A 22 -4.58 -0.67 5.02
CA LEU A 22 -5.51 -0.35 3.92
C LEU A 22 -4.82 0.37 2.76
N VAL A 23 -3.90 1.30 3.06
CA VAL A 23 -3.09 1.98 2.04
C VAL A 23 -2.17 0.97 1.32
N LEU A 24 -1.53 0.07 2.08
CA LEU A 24 -0.72 -0.99 1.50
C LEU A 24 -1.56 -1.94 0.64
N CYS A 25 -2.74 -2.34 1.11
CA CYS A 25 -3.67 -3.17 0.34
C CYS A 25 -4.05 -2.50 -0.99
N ALA A 26 -4.33 -1.19 -0.98
CA ALA A 26 -4.61 -0.42 -2.19
C ALA A 26 -3.42 -0.40 -3.18
N ALA A 27 -2.19 -0.31 -2.66
CA ALA A 27 -0.97 -0.38 -3.47
C ALA A 27 -0.76 -1.79 -4.06
N VAL A 28 -0.94 -2.84 -3.25
CA VAL A 28 -0.81 -4.26 -3.66
C VAL A 28 -1.81 -4.59 -4.77
N LEU A 29 -3.06 -4.18 -4.60
CA LEU A 29 -4.10 -4.33 -5.63
C LEU A 29 -3.73 -3.61 -6.93
N ALA A 30 -3.16 -2.41 -6.84
CA ALA A 30 -2.71 -1.68 -8.02
C ALA A 30 -1.58 -2.41 -8.76
N GLU A 31 -0.61 -2.93 -8.02
CA GLU A 31 0.54 -3.62 -8.58
C GLU A 31 0.17 -4.97 -9.19
N ARG A 32 -0.74 -5.73 -8.55
CA ARG A 32 -1.36 -6.93 -9.12
C ARG A 32 -2.14 -6.64 -10.41
N GLY A 33 -2.76 -5.46 -10.51
CA GLY A 33 -3.41 -4.96 -11.74
C GLY A 33 -2.45 -4.39 -12.80
N GLY A 34 -1.12 -4.51 -12.61
CA GLY A 34 -0.11 -4.06 -13.57
C GLY A 34 0.33 -2.60 -13.42
N CYS A 35 -0.21 -1.85 -12.46
CA CYS A 35 0.22 -0.47 -12.18
C CYS A 35 1.42 -0.47 -11.22
N ARG A 36 2.63 -0.33 -11.77
CA ARG A 36 3.87 -0.25 -10.98
C ARG A 36 4.11 1.16 -10.45
N GLY A 37 3.63 1.39 -9.25
CA GLY A 37 3.74 2.66 -8.56
C GLY A 37 2.54 3.58 -8.81
N LEU A 38 2.28 4.41 -7.81
CA LEU A 38 1.13 5.30 -7.77
C LEU A 38 1.60 6.70 -7.41
N THR A 39 0.96 7.73 -7.97
CA THR A 39 1.16 9.07 -7.39
C THR A 39 0.57 9.10 -5.98
N GLU A 40 1.02 10.04 -5.15
CA GLU A 40 0.46 10.21 -3.80
C GLU A 40 -1.06 10.45 -3.84
N GLU A 41 -1.55 11.12 -4.88
CA GLU A 41 -2.98 11.35 -5.11
C GLU A 41 -3.72 10.06 -5.50
N ASP A 42 -3.17 9.28 -6.44
CA ASP A 42 -3.77 8.01 -6.85
C ASP A 42 -3.81 7.01 -5.69
N LEU A 43 -2.77 7.00 -4.85
CA LEU A 43 -2.70 6.17 -3.66
C LEU A 43 -3.84 6.49 -2.69
N VAL A 44 -4.07 7.78 -2.40
CA VAL A 44 -5.16 8.22 -1.52
C VAL A 44 -6.54 7.90 -2.12
N GLN A 45 -6.70 8.07 -3.44
CA GLN A 45 -7.95 7.71 -4.11
C GLN A 45 -8.24 6.21 -4.01
N ARG A 46 -7.24 5.37 -4.28
CA ARG A 46 -7.38 3.90 -4.19
C ARG A 46 -7.61 3.45 -2.74
N TYR A 47 -6.89 4.01 -1.77
CA TYR A 47 -7.15 3.80 -0.34
C TYR A 47 -8.60 4.11 0.03
N THR A 48 -9.12 5.25 -0.42
CA THR A 48 -10.51 5.66 -0.13
C THR A 48 -11.51 4.67 -0.73
N ARG A 49 -11.23 4.16 -1.94
CA ARG A 49 -12.07 3.11 -2.57
C ARG A 49 -12.04 1.81 -1.78
N VAL A 50 -10.87 1.36 -1.32
CA VAL A 50 -10.73 0.17 -0.47
C VAL A 50 -11.52 0.35 0.83
N CYS A 51 -11.36 1.49 1.52
CA CYS A 51 -12.14 1.79 2.73
C CYS A 51 -13.65 1.69 2.48
N ARG A 52 -14.13 2.31 1.40
CA ARG A 52 -15.55 2.28 1.04
C ARG A 52 -16.05 0.86 0.73
N LYS A 53 -15.24 0.04 0.05
CA LYS A 53 -15.59 -1.35 -0.29
C LYS A 53 -15.71 -2.21 0.97
N GLU A 54 -14.81 -2.00 1.93
CA GLU A 54 -14.81 -2.69 3.22
C GLU A 54 -15.77 -2.06 4.25
N GLY A 55 -16.58 -1.06 3.87
CA GLY A 55 -17.52 -0.40 4.77
C GLY A 55 -16.87 0.47 5.87
N LEU A 56 -15.61 0.86 5.68
CA LEU A 56 -14.82 1.67 6.61
C LEU A 56 -14.83 3.16 6.26
N GLN A 57 -14.74 4.01 7.29
CA GLN A 57 -14.57 5.44 7.11
C GLN A 57 -13.11 5.75 6.74
N ALA A 58 -12.91 6.38 5.59
CA ALA A 58 -11.59 6.85 5.17
C ALA A 58 -11.16 8.07 5.99
N LEU A 59 -9.86 8.17 6.27
CA LEU A 59 -9.27 9.35 6.89
C LEU A 59 -9.36 10.57 5.94
N PRO A 60 -9.34 11.79 6.49
CA PRO A 60 -9.20 13.00 5.70
C PRO A 60 -7.97 12.94 4.78
N ARG A 61 -8.06 13.57 3.61
CA ARG A 61 -7.01 13.53 2.59
C ARG A 61 -5.62 13.93 3.11
N GLY A 62 -5.54 14.89 4.03
CA GLY A 62 -4.27 15.31 4.64
C GLY A 62 -3.60 14.20 5.47
N GLU A 63 -4.39 13.49 6.27
CA GLU A 63 -3.92 12.37 7.09
C GLU A 63 -3.60 11.15 6.23
N ALA A 64 -4.42 10.85 5.22
CA ALA A 64 -4.18 9.75 4.29
C ALA A 64 -2.84 9.88 3.55
N LYS A 65 -2.40 11.10 3.23
CA LYS A 65 -1.06 11.35 2.66
C LYS A 65 0.07 11.02 3.64
N GLN A 66 -0.12 11.31 4.92
CA GLN A 66 0.86 10.99 5.95
C GLN A 66 1.04 9.48 6.12
N LEU A 67 -0.01 8.68 5.92
CA LEU A 67 0.08 7.22 5.95
C LEU A 67 1.07 6.68 4.91
N GLY A 68 1.08 7.25 3.70
CA GLY A 68 2.04 6.88 2.66
C GLY A 68 3.48 7.16 3.09
N GLN A 69 3.72 8.28 3.79
CA GLN A 69 5.03 8.57 4.37
C GLN A 69 5.39 7.59 5.49
N SER A 70 4.45 7.25 6.38
CA SER A 70 4.70 6.27 7.44
C SER A 70 5.08 4.89 6.87
N LEU A 71 4.47 4.47 5.77
CA LEU A 71 4.84 3.22 5.08
C LEU A 71 6.25 3.28 4.47
N VAL A 72 6.69 4.47 4.04
CA VAL A 72 8.08 4.70 3.60
C VAL A 72 9.05 4.62 4.77
N ASP A 73 8.70 5.25 5.90
CA ASP A 73 9.53 5.23 7.10
C ASP A 73 9.65 3.81 7.70
N CYS A 74 8.60 2.99 7.55
CA CYS A 74 8.61 1.56 7.90
C CYS A 74 9.39 0.68 6.91
N GLY A 75 9.86 1.23 5.78
CA GLY A 75 10.58 0.46 4.75
C GLY A 75 9.71 -0.52 3.97
N VAL A 76 8.40 -0.30 3.95
CA VAL A 76 7.44 -1.10 3.16
C VAL A 76 7.27 -0.48 1.77
N MET A 77 7.31 0.84 1.70
CA MET A 77 7.21 1.60 0.45
C MET A 77 8.44 2.45 0.21
N LYS A 78 8.61 2.87 -1.03
CA LYS A 78 9.65 3.81 -1.46
C LYS A 78 9.01 4.98 -2.17
N ARG A 79 9.36 6.17 -1.73
CA ARG A 79 9.01 7.41 -2.42
C ARG A 79 10.07 7.72 -3.48
N THR A 80 9.65 7.96 -4.71
CA THR A 80 10.48 8.52 -5.77
C THR A 80 9.89 9.84 -6.24
N SER A 81 10.74 10.75 -6.71
CA SER A 81 10.29 12.03 -7.28
C SER A 81 10.73 12.09 -8.73
N ASP A 82 9.79 12.31 -9.63
CA ASP A 82 10.12 12.58 -11.02
C ASP A 82 10.34 14.09 -11.18
N LYS A 83 11.60 14.50 -11.39
CA LYS A 83 11.97 15.92 -11.48
C LYS A 83 11.33 16.64 -12.67
N LYS A 84 10.91 15.88 -13.70
CA LYS A 84 10.39 16.43 -14.96
C LYS A 84 8.91 16.77 -14.87
N SER A 85 8.12 15.90 -14.23
CA SER A 85 6.69 16.10 -13.96
C SER A 85 6.42 16.75 -12.61
N ARG A 86 7.44 16.88 -11.74
CA ARG A 86 7.31 17.29 -10.33
C ARG A 86 6.35 16.38 -9.54
N SER A 87 6.08 15.18 -10.05
CA SER A 87 5.20 14.22 -9.40
C SER A 87 5.97 13.37 -8.40
N VAL A 88 5.33 13.12 -7.27
CA VAL A 88 5.80 12.20 -6.24
C VAL A 88 5.12 10.85 -6.43
N TRP A 89 5.93 9.82 -6.60
CA TRP A 89 5.49 8.45 -6.84
C TRP A 89 5.84 7.58 -5.65
N MET A 90 4.95 6.65 -5.34
CA MET A 90 5.03 5.71 -4.24
C MET A 90 5.05 4.29 -4.82
N HIS A 91 6.05 3.51 -4.45
CA HIS A 91 6.26 2.14 -4.90
C HIS A 91 6.30 1.20 -3.70
N ILE A 92 5.87 -0.05 -3.86
CA ILE A 92 6.12 -1.07 -2.84
C ILE A 92 7.62 -1.44 -2.93
N ASP A 93 8.31 -1.44 -1.78
CA ASP A 93 9.76 -1.71 -1.70
C ASP A 93 10.06 -3.13 -1.19
N ILE A 94 9.02 -3.90 -0.87
CA ILE A 94 9.07 -5.32 -0.53
C ILE A 94 8.43 -6.18 -1.64
N PRO A 95 8.70 -7.49 -1.70
CA PRO A 95 8.00 -8.37 -2.63
C PRO A 95 6.48 -8.26 -2.45
N VAL A 96 5.75 -7.98 -3.53
CA VAL A 96 4.29 -7.78 -3.52
C VAL A 96 3.57 -8.99 -2.94
N ASP A 97 4.02 -10.20 -3.29
CA ASP A 97 3.45 -11.43 -2.78
C ASP A 97 3.63 -11.56 -1.27
N ALA A 98 4.81 -11.20 -0.74
CA ALA A 98 5.05 -11.18 0.71
C ALA A 98 4.22 -10.12 1.43
N ALA A 99 4.00 -8.95 0.81
CA ALA A 99 3.10 -7.92 1.33
C ALA A 99 1.65 -8.41 1.37
N ALA A 100 1.21 -9.09 0.30
CA ALA A 100 -0.13 -9.65 0.21
C ALA A 100 -0.34 -10.78 1.21
N GLU A 101 0.58 -11.74 1.31
CA GLU A 101 0.53 -12.83 2.30
C GLU A 101 0.44 -12.28 3.73
N ALA A 102 1.24 -11.27 4.07
CA ALA A 102 1.21 -10.64 5.38
C ALA A 102 -0.13 -9.93 5.66
N LEU A 103 -0.75 -9.33 4.63
CA LEU A 103 -2.08 -8.72 4.75
C LEU A 103 -3.18 -9.79 4.89
N GLU A 104 -3.09 -10.89 4.15
CA GLU A 104 -4.08 -11.99 4.13
C GLU A 104 -4.21 -12.71 5.48
N GLU A 105 -3.25 -12.55 6.40
CA GLU A 105 -3.38 -12.99 7.80
C GLU A 105 -4.53 -12.28 8.53
N THR A 106 -4.91 -11.08 8.09
CA THR A 106 -6.09 -10.38 8.58
C THR A 106 -7.30 -10.71 7.69
N PRO A 107 -8.40 -11.27 8.25
CA PRO A 107 -9.58 -11.67 7.47
C PRO A 107 -10.16 -10.57 6.57
N LEU A 108 -10.09 -9.31 7.02
CA LEU A 108 -10.54 -8.15 6.27
C LEU A 108 -9.79 -7.98 4.93
N PHE A 109 -8.45 -8.04 4.95
CA PHE A 109 -7.66 -7.87 3.72
C PHE A 109 -7.67 -9.11 2.84
N LYS A 110 -7.84 -10.30 3.42
CA LYS A 110 -8.01 -11.53 2.65
C LYS A 110 -9.19 -11.43 1.68
N HIS A 111 -10.34 -10.93 2.15
CA HIS A 111 -11.49 -10.69 1.29
C HIS A 111 -11.17 -9.61 0.24
N ALA A 112 -10.63 -8.46 0.66
CA ALA A 112 -10.30 -7.36 -0.24
C ALA A 112 -9.33 -7.77 -1.39
N LEU A 113 -8.30 -8.57 -1.08
CA LEU A 113 -7.28 -9.02 -2.03
C LEU A 113 -7.77 -10.12 -2.98
N GLN A 114 -8.58 -11.06 -2.50
CA GLN A 114 -9.18 -12.10 -3.33
C GLN A 114 -10.25 -11.53 -4.26
N ASP A 115 -11.04 -10.58 -3.76
CA ASP A 115 -12.18 -10.01 -4.44
C ASP A 115 -11.79 -8.81 -5.35
N GLY A 116 -10.61 -8.23 -5.11
CA GLY A 116 -9.98 -7.22 -5.95
C GLY A 116 -9.46 -7.74 -7.30
N MET A 117 -9.25 -9.05 -7.46
CA MET A 117 -8.93 -9.67 -8.76
C MET A 117 -10.04 -9.53 -9.81
N ARG A 118 -11.24 -9.07 -9.42
CA ARG A 118 -12.36 -8.83 -10.35
C ARG A 118 -12.42 -7.41 -10.91
N ILE A 119 -11.52 -6.52 -10.49
CA ILE A 119 -11.53 -5.11 -10.91
C ILE A 119 -10.36 -4.87 -11.86
N SER A 120 -10.40 -5.55 -13.01
CA SER A 120 -9.59 -5.22 -14.20
C SER A 120 -10.46 -4.50 -15.21
#